data_AF-A0A650CY49-F1
#
_entry.id   AF-A0A650CY49-F1
#
_cell.length_a   1.000
_cell.length_b   1.000
_cell.length_c   1.000
_cell.angle_alpha   90.00
_cell.angle_beta   90.00
_cell.angle_gamma   90.00
#
_symmetry.space_group_name_H-M   'P 1'
#
loop_
_entity.id
_entity.type
_entity.pdbx_description
1 polymer ?
#
loop_
_entity_poly.entity_id
_entity_poly.type
_entity_poly.pdbx_seq_one_letter_code
_entity_poly.pdbx_strand_id
1 'polypeptide(L)'
;MQTYELKEEIVHFISGSGIYKETREIRVNRYLTRSGWVLNKIEGKEEEIKSHEECVSYISPAVKEWENLDEILSKLTDVNVTVKKIHRKINDCIEEKILNYVEYNGLKFAYSGKPSDLKAVADFLKMQSISMNERIWGLERMNVILDPEATAHLFHQFMNFLRGDNPRIKLGERISSEITVYDDPLNENLIGFSVFDDEGVRTQKKEIIGDGIVLEYLGTLTTKNGSPGNARGVLPLPDYFNLIVKPKDWGFQELIQDTKNGLMVLGVIRSEIVKNSIRLFPRNSMLIGSGGVIVREIAIPLQELTTIDAISKEVKSVYIDDYHGGIAPFIRLKARPIVY
;
A
#
# COMPACT_ATOMS: atom_id res chain seq x y z
N MET A 1 4.21 2.19 30.81
CA MET A 1 4.27 3.51 30.13
C MET A 1 5.24 3.36 28.98
N GLN A 2 4.94 3.93 27.81
CA GLN A 2 5.82 3.91 26.64
C GLN A 2 5.92 5.33 26.08
N THR A 3 7.13 5.74 25.70
CA THR A 3 7.36 6.98 24.97
C THR A 3 7.38 6.68 23.47
N TYR A 4 6.51 7.36 22.71
CA TYR A 4 6.47 7.33 21.25
C TYR A 4 6.96 8.67 20.71
N GLU A 5 7.95 8.61 19.82
CA GLU A 5 8.56 9.76 19.16
C GLU A 5 8.59 9.51 17.64
N LEU A 6 8.08 10.46 16.87
CA LEU A 6 8.16 10.47 15.41
C LEU A 6 8.57 11.86 14.97
N LYS A 7 9.67 11.97 14.23
CA LYS A 7 10.13 13.18 13.58
C LYS A 7 10.23 12.92 12.08
N GLU A 8 9.59 13.77 11.30
CA GLU A 8 9.66 13.78 9.85
C GLU A 8 10.28 15.10 9.39
N GLU A 9 11.44 15.03 8.75
CA GLU A 9 12.02 16.16 8.02
C GLU A 9 11.68 15.97 6.55
N ILE A 10 10.96 16.93 5.95
CA ILE A 10 10.37 16.79 4.62
C ILE A 10 10.92 17.87 3.71
N VAL A 11 11.40 17.48 2.54
CA VAL A 11 11.83 18.39 1.47
C VAL A 11 10.93 18.18 0.27
N HIS A 12 10.33 19.27 -0.19
CA HIS A 12 9.51 19.29 -1.39
C HIS A 12 10.23 20.05 -2.49
N PHE A 13 10.38 19.41 -3.64
CA PHE A 13 10.85 20.00 -4.89
C PHE A 13 9.68 20.07 -5.87
N ILE A 14 9.33 21.27 -6.28
CA ILE A 14 8.30 21.51 -7.29
C ILE A 14 8.99 22.06 -8.53
N SER A 15 8.94 21.31 -9.63
CA SER A 15 9.58 21.71 -10.87
C SER A 15 9.08 23.08 -11.32
N GLY A 16 10.02 23.99 -11.62
CA GLY A 16 9.72 25.36 -12.03
C GLY A 16 9.35 26.32 -10.90
N SER A 17 9.10 25.84 -9.67
CA SER A 17 8.77 26.70 -8.51
C SER A 17 9.89 26.76 -7.46
N GLY A 18 10.61 25.66 -7.25
CA GLY A 18 11.75 25.59 -6.32
C GLY A 18 11.55 24.58 -5.19
N ILE A 19 12.26 24.81 -4.08
CA ILE A 19 12.32 23.89 -2.93
C ILE A 19 11.74 24.57 -1.69
N TYR A 20 10.93 23.86 -0.92
CA TYR A 20 10.60 24.23 0.46
C TYR A 20 10.75 23.03 1.40
N LYS A 21 10.90 23.32 2.69
CA LYS A 21 11.15 22.30 3.73
C LYS A 21 10.10 22.42 4.84
N GLU A 22 9.65 21.28 5.36
CA GLU A 22 8.72 21.15 6.47
C GLU A 22 9.34 20.21 7.52
N THR A 23 8.98 20.40 8.80
CA THR A 23 9.30 19.43 9.85
C THR A 23 8.04 19.14 10.67
N ARG A 24 7.77 17.87 10.89
CA ARG A 24 6.70 17.38 11.77
C ARG A 24 7.31 16.61 12.91
N GLU A 25 6.82 16.84 14.12
CA GLU A 25 7.29 16.14 15.30
C GLU A 25 6.11 15.76 16.19
N ILE A 26 6.10 14.52 16.63
CA ILE A 26 5.15 13.97 17.58
C ILE A 26 5.96 13.35 18.71
N ARG A 27 5.64 13.74 19.95
CA ARG A 27 6.20 13.13 21.15
C ARG A 27 5.12 12.95 22.17
N VAL A 28 4.96 11.72 22.66
CA VAL A 28 3.86 11.40 23.55
C VAL A 28 4.21 10.24 24.48
N ASN A 29 3.77 10.35 25.72
CA ASN A 29 3.77 9.25 26.67
C ASN A 29 2.39 8.60 26.64
N ARG A 30 2.34 7.30 26.41
CA ARG A 30 1.11 6.52 26.36
C ARG A 30 1.17 5.31 27.29
N TYR A 31 -0.01 4.82 27.66
CA TYR A 31 -0.20 3.75 28.62
C TYR A 31 -1.07 2.67 27.99
N LEU A 32 -0.59 1.43 28.02
CA LEU A 32 -1.29 0.28 27.50
C LEU A 32 -2.39 -0.18 28.49
N THR A 33 -3.57 -0.51 27.97
CA THR A 33 -4.70 -1.07 28.73
C THR A 33 -5.32 -2.23 27.94
N ARG A 34 -6.18 -3.05 28.56
CA ARG A 34 -7.00 -4.06 27.84
C ARG A 34 -7.76 -3.51 26.64
N SER A 35 -8.19 -2.24 26.70
CA SER A 35 -8.99 -1.60 25.65
C SER A 35 -8.16 -0.93 24.57
N GLY A 36 -6.83 -0.90 24.69
CA GLY A 36 -5.95 -0.15 23.79
C GLY A 36 -5.04 0.83 24.55
N TRP A 37 -4.31 1.63 23.78
CA TRP A 37 -3.48 2.69 24.32
C TRP A 37 -4.29 3.92 24.72
N VAL A 38 -3.87 4.58 25.80
CA VAL A 38 -4.41 5.87 26.23
C VAL A 38 -3.29 6.88 26.51
N LEU A 39 -3.63 8.16 26.51
CA LEU A 39 -2.68 9.25 26.78
C LEU A 39 -2.68 9.69 28.25
N ASN A 40 -3.79 9.47 28.96
CA ASN A 40 -3.89 9.79 30.37
C ASN A 40 -3.19 8.72 31.20
N LYS A 41 -2.47 9.16 32.24
CA LYS A 41 -1.89 8.24 33.22
C LYS A 41 -3.02 7.51 33.94
N ILE A 42 -2.96 6.18 33.94
CA ILE A 42 -3.91 5.34 34.67
C ILE A 42 -3.20 4.77 35.90
N GLU A 43 -3.89 4.76 37.03
CA GLU A 43 -3.50 3.98 38.21
C GLU A 43 -4.07 2.56 38.06
N GLY A 44 -3.19 1.55 37.94
CA GLY A 44 -3.60 0.17 37.71
C GLY A 44 -2.42 -0.78 37.63
N LYS A 45 -2.70 -2.09 37.77
CA LYS A 45 -1.69 -3.14 37.62
C LYS A 45 -1.26 -3.25 36.16
N GLU A 46 0.03 -3.49 35.95
CA GLU A 46 0.56 -3.95 34.66
C GLU A 46 -0.17 -5.22 34.24
N GLU A 47 -0.58 -5.27 32.98
CA GLU A 47 -1.40 -6.36 32.43
C GLU A 47 -0.57 -7.28 31.55
N GLU A 48 -1.07 -8.50 31.37
CA GLU A 48 -0.44 -9.53 30.54
C GLU A 48 -0.51 -9.11 29.07
N ILE A 49 0.64 -8.71 28.53
CA ILE A 49 0.81 -8.35 27.12
C ILE A 49 0.92 -9.66 26.32
N LYS A 50 0.32 -9.73 25.13
CA LYS A 50 0.54 -10.85 24.21
C LYS A 50 2.05 -11.10 24.07
N SER A 51 2.46 -12.36 24.10
CA SER A 51 3.85 -12.72 23.77
C SER A 51 4.19 -12.18 22.38
N HIS A 52 5.32 -11.51 22.27
CA HIS A 52 5.78 -10.90 21.03
C HIS A 52 7.31 -10.83 21.01
N GLU A 53 7.85 -10.66 19.80
CA GLU A 53 9.26 -10.35 19.64
C GLU A 53 9.48 -8.85 19.82
N GLU A 54 10.46 -8.50 20.65
CA GLU A 54 10.86 -7.11 20.91
C GLU A 54 11.46 -6.45 19.66
N CYS A 55 11.26 -5.14 19.55
CA CYS A 55 11.80 -4.35 18.45
C CYS A 55 13.33 -4.38 18.37
N VAL A 56 13.83 -4.18 17.15
CA VAL A 56 15.26 -4.05 16.86
C VAL A 56 15.49 -2.74 16.10
N SER A 57 16.45 -1.95 16.56
CA SER A 57 16.81 -0.68 15.90
C SER A 57 17.37 -0.90 14.49
N TYR A 58 17.06 0.03 13.59
CA TYR A 58 17.55 0.04 12.21
C TYR A 58 17.82 1.46 11.74
N ILE A 59 18.96 1.68 11.08
CA ILE A 59 19.29 2.96 10.45
C ILE A 59 19.66 2.66 9.00
N SER A 60 18.85 3.15 8.06
CA SER A 60 19.08 2.94 6.64
C SER A 60 20.38 3.61 6.19
N PRO A 61 21.23 2.93 5.40
CA PRO A 61 22.40 3.56 4.78
C PRO A 61 22.05 4.79 3.92
N ALA A 62 20.82 4.86 3.38
CA ALA A 62 20.33 5.98 2.58
C ALA A 62 20.28 7.31 3.35
N VAL A 63 20.21 7.26 4.69
CA VAL A 63 20.20 8.48 5.54
C VAL A 63 21.45 9.34 5.32
N LYS A 64 22.57 8.73 4.92
CA LYS A 64 23.82 9.44 4.60
C LYS A 64 23.70 10.38 3.39
N GLU A 65 22.77 10.12 2.48
CA GLU A 65 22.56 10.96 1.30
C GLU A 65 21.72 12.21 1.61
N TRP A 66 21.15 12.31 2.80
CA TRP A 66 20.34 13.47 3.22
C TRP A 66 21.10 14.79 3.12
N GLU A 67 22.40 14.80 3.43
CA GLU A 67 23.25 16.00 3.39
C GLU A 67 23.42 16.55 1.97
N ASN A 68 23.35 15.68 0.95
CA ASN A 68 23.53 16.03 -0.46
C ASN A 68 22.20 16.19 -1.21
N LEU A 69 21.06 16.18 -0.51
CA LEU A 69 19.73 16.13 -1.12
C LEU A 69 19.45 17.32 -2.04
N ASP A 70 19.81 18.55 -1.62
CA ASP A 70 19.57 19.76 -2.42
C ASP A 70 20.33 19.69 -3.76
N GLU A 71 21.54 19.12 -3.79
CA GLU A 71 22.31 18.91 -5.02
C GLU A 71 21.64 17.87 -5.93
N ILE A 72 21.13 16.77 -5.36
CA ILE A 72 20.42 15.72 -6.12
C ILE A 72 19.16 16.30 -6.77
N LEU A 73 18.35 17.04 -6.00
CA LEU A 73 17.11 17.64 -6.48
C LEU A 73 17.34 18.70 -7.57
N SER A 74 18.46 19.43 -7.51
CA SER A 74 18.80 20.45 -8.53
C SER A 74 18.98 19.87 -9.94
N LYS A 75 19.20 18.56 -10.07
CA LYS A 75 19.41 17.85 -11.35
C LYS A 75 18.10 17.32 -11.97
N LEU A 76 16.97 17.49 -11.28
CA LEU A 76 15.66 17.04 -11.72
C LEU A 76 14.91 18.15 -12.47
N THR A 77 14.13 17.76 -13.47
CA THR A 77 13.25 18.67 -14.23
C THR A 77 11.92 17.97 -14.49
N ASP A 78 10.85 18.76 -14.62
CA ASP A 78 9.50 18.36 -15.04
C ASP A 78 8.77 17.39 -14.12
N VAL A 79 9.32 17.10 -12.93
CA VAL A 79 8.73 16.21 -11.93
C VAL A 79 8.60 16.93 -10.60
N ASN A 80 7.59 16.55 -9.82
CA ASN A 80 7.48 16.94 -8.43
C ASN A 80 8.06 15.83 -7.57
N VAL A 81 8.88 16.20 -6.60
CA VAL A 81 9.51 15.24 -5.69
C VAL A 81 9.25 15.65 -4.25
N THR A 82 8.89 14.70 -3.41
CA THR A 82 8.91 14.85 -1.96
C THR A 82 9.85 13.81 -1.39
N VAL A 83 10.76 14.22 -0.51
CA VAL A 83 11.64 13.31 0.21
C VAL A 83 11.44 13.52 1.71
N LYS A 84 11.17 12.43 2.43
CA LYS A 84 10.98 12.43 3.89
C LYS A 84 12.12 11.67 4.55
N LYS A 85 12.84 12.31 5.47
CA LYS A 85 13.69 11.63 6.44
C LYS A 85 12.85 11.35 7.69
N ILE A 86 12.67 10.07 7.97
CA ILE A 86 11.89 9.60 9.10
C ILE A 86 12.86 9.21 10.21
N HIS A 87 12.61 9.71 11.42
CA HIS A 87 13.21 9.24 12.65
C HIS A 87 12.06 8.83 13.59
N ARG A 88 11.94 7.54 13.85
CA ARG A 88 10.93 7.00 14.77
C ARG A 88 11.63 6.34 15.94
N LYS A 89 11.19 6.65 17.16
CA LYS A 89 11.71 6.04 18.39
C LYS A 89 10.57 5.57 19.28
N ILE A 90 10.65 4.31 19.70
CA ILE A 90 9.72 3.68 20.64
C ILE A 90 10.56 3.03 21.73
N ASN A 91 10.44 3.54 22.96
CA ASN A 91 11.36 3.18 24.05
C ASN A 91 12.84 3.35 23.62
N ASP A 92 13.60 2.25 23.56
CA ASP A 92 15.02 2.23 23.18
C ASP A 92 15.23 1.89 21.69
N CYS A 93 14.18 1.53 20.96
CA CYS A 93 14.26 1.17 19.55
C CYS A 93 14.16 2.40 18.66
N ILE A 94 15.06 2.49 17.68
CA ILE A 94 15.17 3.59 16.73
C ILE A 94 15.06 3.04 15.31
N GLU A 95 14.21 3.65 14.49
CA GLU A 95 14.16 3.43 13.05
C GLU A 95 14.43 4.75 12.32
N GLU A 96 15.47 4.79 11.49
CA GLU A 96 15.73 5.90 10.58
C GLU A 96 15.76 5.44 9.12
N LYS A 97 15.06 6.17 8.25
CA LYS A 97 14.98 5.85 6.82
C LYS A 97 14.67 7.08 5.96
N ILE A 98 14.88 6.93 4.66
CA ILE A 98 14.51 7.92 3.65
C ILE A 98 13.39 7.36 2.79
N LEU A 99 12.31 8.12 2.65
CA LEU A 99 11.19 7.84 1.75
C LEU A 99 11.20 8.87 0.61
N ASN A 100 11.14 8.39 -0.62
CA ASN A 100 11.18 9.19 -1.82
C ASN A 100 9.84 9.05 -2.56
N TYR A 101 9.24 10.16 -2.94
CA TYR A 101 7.98 10.22 -3.69
C TYR A 101 8.21 11.06 -4.94
N VAL A 102 7.88 10.51 -6.11
CA VAL A 102 8.02 11.17 -7.41
C VAL A 102 6.66 11.19 -8.09
N GLU A 103 6.26 12.37 -8.57
CA GLU A 103 5.01 12.59 -9.29
C GLU A 103 5.26 13.24 -10.65
N TYR A 104 4.65 12.66 -11.68
CA TYR A 104 4.70 13.15 -13.07
C TYR A 104 3.35 12.94 -13.76
N ASN A 105 2.68 14.01 -14.19
CA ASN A 105 1.39 13.95 -14.90
C ASN A 105 0.35 13.04 -14.23
N GLY A 106 0.26 13.07 -12.89
CA GLY A 106 -0.67 12.26 -12.09
C GLY A 106 -0.23 10.80 -11.87
N LEU A 107 0.87 10.36 -12.46
CA LEU A 107 1.54 9.11 -12.09
C LEU A 107 2.37 9.34 -10.83
N LYS A 108 2.27 8.42 -9.88
CA LYS A 108 3.01 8.46 -8.62
C LYS A 108 3.84 7.21 -8.46
N PHE A 109 5.07 7.38 -8.00
CA PHE A 109 5.94 6.28 -7.59
C PHE A 109 6.60 6.66 -6.28
N ALA A 110 6.68 5.70 -5.36
CA ALA A 110 7.34 5.91 -4.09
C ALA A 110 8.16 4.69 -3.68
N TYR A 111 9.27 4.95 -3.01
CA TYR A 111 10.18 3.91 -2.55
C TYR A 111 10.93 4.35 -1.30
N SER A 112 11.32 3.37 -0.50
CA SER A 112 12.29 3.55 0.58
C SER A 112 13.69 3.30 0.01
N GLY A 113 14.65 4.19 0.29
CA GLY A 113 16.00 4.05 -0.22
C GLY A 113 16.68 5.36 -0.59
N LYS A 114 17.62 5.28 -1.52
CA LYS A 114 18.56 6.35 -1.83
C LYS A 114 17.93 7.46 -2.68
N PRO A 115 18.05 8.74 -2.30
CA PRO A 115 17.65 9.85 -3.16
C PRO A 115 18.37 9.87 -4.52
N SER A 116 19.57 9.31 -4.65
CA SER A 116 20.27 9.23 -5.93
C SER A 116 19.51 8.46 -7.03
N ASP A 117 18.53 7.61 -6.68
CA ASP A 117 17.68 6.89 -7.64
C ASP A 117 16.54 7.75 -8.20
N LEU A 118 16.30 8.96 -7.66
CA LEU A 118 15.20 9.86 -8.07
C LEU A 118 15.20 10.17 -9.57
N LYS A 119 16.38 10.34 -10.18
CA LYS A 119 16.47 10.64 -11.61
C LYS A 119 16.01 9.46 -12.46
N ALA A 120 16.43 8.25 -12.13
CA ALA A 120 16.01 7.05 -12.84
C ALA A 120 14.49 6.83 -12.73
N VAL A 121 13.92 7.06 -11.55
CA VAL A 121 12.46 6.99 -11.33
C VAL A 121 11.72 8.06 -12.13
N ALA A 122 12.22 9.30 -12.14
CA ALA A 122 11.63 10.39 -12.91
C ALA A 122 11.62 10.07 -14.41
N ASP A 123 12.74 9.58 -14.95
CA ASP A 123 12.86 9.21 -16.36
C ASP A 123 11.92 8.05 -16.71
N PHE A 124 11.79 7.06 -15.82
CA PHE A 124 10.85 5.96 -15.97
C PHE A 124 9.39 6.41 -16.03
N LEU A 125 8.96 7.32 -15.14
CA LEU A 125 7.60 7.85 -15.15
C LEU A 125 7.30 8.65 -16.43
N LYS A 126 8.28 9.40 -16.93
CA LYS A 126 8.15 10.13 -18.21
C LYS A 126 7.91 9.21 -19.40
N MET A 127 8.50 8.00 -19.40
CA MET A 127 8.28 7.02 -20.47
C MET A 127 6.88 6.40 -20.45
N GLN A 128 6.16 6.47 -19.33
CA GLN A 128 4.83 5.84 -19.17
C GLN A 128 3.66 6.73 -19.56
N SER A 129 3.87 8.01 -19.86
CA SER A 129 2.76 8.90 -20.21
C SER A 129 2.18 8.55 -21.57
N ILE A 130 1.01 7.91 -21.58
CA ILE A 130 0.22 7.60 -22.78
C ILE A 130 -1.03 8.49 -22.74
N SER A 131 -1.32 9.16 -23.86
CA SER A 131 -2.58 9.85 -24.09
C SER A 131 -3.50 8.94 -24.90
N MET A 132 -4.74 8.76 -24.44
CA MET A 132 -5.75 7.95 -25.13
C MET A 132 -6.99 8.80 -25.43
N ASN A 133 -7.58 8.60 -26.62
CA ASN A 133 -8.89 9.15 -26.94
C ASN A 133 -9.97 8.21 -26.41
N GLU A 134 -10.91 8.74 -25.62
CA GLU A 134 -11.89 7.95 -24.88
C GLU A 134 -13.32 8.09 -25.44
N ARG A 135 -14.13 7.04 -25.29
CA ARG A 135 -15.56 7.02 -25.66
C ARG A 135 -16.42 6.48 -24.52
N ILE A 136 -17.69 6.89 -24.45
CA ILE A 136 -18.66 6.39 -23.48
C ILE A 136 -19.21 5.04 -23.95
N TRP A 137 -19.33 4.08 -23.04
CA TRP A 137 -19.76 2.73 -23.36
C TRP A 137 -20.62 2.14 -22.22
N GLY A 138 -21.71 1.43 -22.52
CA GLY A 138 -22.57 0.82 -21.49
C GLY A 138 -22.35 -0.70 -21.39
N LEU A 139 -22.22 -1.25 -20.18
CA LEU A 139 -21.94 -2.69 -19.99
C LEU A 139 -22.68 -3.35 -18.81
N GLU A 140 -22.91 -4.66 -19.01
CA GLU A 140 -23.26 -5.65 -18.00
C GLU A 140 -22.00 -6.17 -17.25
N ARG A 141 -22.16 -7.16 -16.37
CA ARG A 141 -21.03 -7.84 -15.70
C ARG A 141 -20.12 -8.47 -16.75
N MET A 142 -18.82 -8.18 -16.71
CA MET A 142 -17.85 -8.59 -17.73
C MET A 142 -16.51 -8.99 -17.14
N ASN A 143 -15.62 -9.56 -17.95
CA ASN A 143 -14.22 -9.76 -17.58
C ASN A 143 -13.48 -8.43 -17.55
N VAL A 144 -12.80 -8.15 -16.44
CA VAL A 144 -11.99 -6.97 -16.21
C VAL A 144 -10.58 -7.41 -15.84
N ILE A 145 -9.60 -6.89 -16.57
CA ILE A 145 -8.18 -6.98 -16.25
C ILE A 145 -7.84 -5.76 -15.41
N LEU A 146 -7.38 -5.98 -14.18
CA LEU A 146 -6.79 -4.94 -13.36
C LEU A 146 -5.29 -4.93 -13.60
N ASP A 147 -4.72 -3.75 -13.85
CA ASP A 147 -3.28 -3.57 -13.81
C ASP A 147 -2.73 -3.67 -12.38
N PRO A 148 -1.40 -3.74 -12.18
CA PRO A 148 -0.80 -3.83 -10.86
C PRO A 148 -1.29 -2.78 -9.85
N GLU A 149 -1.47 -1.53 -10.27
CA GLU A 149 -1.93 -0.45 -9.39
C GLU A 149 -3.38 -0.70 -8.94
N ALA A 150 -4.28 -1.01 -9.88
CA ALA A 150 -5.67 -1.35 -9.59
C ALA A 150 -5.80 -2.63 -8.74
N THR A 151 -4.97 -3.65 -9.00
CA THR A 151 -4.88 -4.87 -8.19
C THR A 151 -4.48 -4.54 -6.75
N ALA A 152 -3.46 -3.71 -6.57
CA ALA A 152 -3.00 -3.32 -5.24
C ALA A 152 -4.08 -2.56 -4.47
N HIS A 153 -4.79 -1.63 -5.12
CA HIS A 153 -5.90 -0.91 -4.48
C HIS A 153 -7.10 -1.80 -4.16
N LEU A 154 -7.39 -2.83 -4.97
CA LEU A 154 -8.40 -3.83 -4.63
C LEU A 154 -8.07 -4.52 -3.30
N PHE A 155 -6.84 -5.02 -3.15
CA PHE A 155 -6.46 -5.72 -1.92
C PHE A 155 -6.17 -4.78 -0.74
N HIS A 156 -5.74 -3.55 -0.97
CA HIS A 156 -5.69 -2.49 0.06
C HIS A 156 -7.07 -2.31 0.72
N GLN A 157 -8.13 -2.19 -0.07
CA GLN A 157 -9.49 -2.13 0.48
C GLN A 157 -9.88 -3.46 1.14
N PHE A 158 -9.47 -4.60 0.57
CA PHE A 158 -9.75 -5.91 1.16
C PHE A 158 -9.14 -6.08 2.57
N MET A 159 -7.94 -5.54 2.83
CA MET A 159 -7.28 -5.62 4.14
C MET A 159 -8.12 -5.03 5.28
N ASN A 160 -8.98 -4.03 5.00
CA ASN A 160 -9.90 -3.45 5.98
C ASN A 160 -10.96 -4.43 6.51
N PHE A 161 -11.19 -5.56 5.84
CA PHE A 161 -12.06 -6.63 6.32
C PHE A 161 -11.34 -7.62 7.26
N LEU A 162 -10.01 -7.52 7.35
CA LEU A 162 -9.14 -8.43 8.10
C LEU A 162 -8.48 -7.78 9.33
N ARG A 163 -8.90 -6.57 9.70
CA ARG A 163 -8.40 -5.92 10.93
C ARG A 163 -8.82 -6.70 12.16
N GLY A 164 -7.88 -7.02 13.04
CA GLY A 164 -8.09 -7.89 14.20
C GLY A 164 -8.94 -7.30 15.32
N ASP A 165 -9.18 -5.99 15.30
CA ASP A 165 -10.11 -5.29 16.18
C ASP A 165 -11.58 -5.57 15.82
N ASN A 166 -11.89 -5.67 14.52
CA ASN A 166 -13.22 -5.96 14.00
C ASN A 166 -13.17 -6.72 12.66
N PRO A 167 -12.77 -8.01 12.67
CA PRO A 167 -12.68 -8.79 11.45
C PRO A 167 -14.07 -9.06 10.88
N ARG A 168 -14.23 -8.85 9.57
CA ARG A 168 -15.50 -9.01 8.84
C ARG A 168 -15.54 -10.27 7.97
N ILE A 169 -14.39 -10.91 7.76
CA ILE A 169 -14.24 -12.20 7.08
C ILE A 169 -13.62 -13.18 8.06
N LYS A 170 -14.05 -14.45 8.04
CA LYS A 170 -13.57 -15.46 8.99
C LYS A 170 -12.22 -16.03 8.57
N LEU A 171 -11.38 -16.40 9.54
CA LEU A 171 -10.23 -17.26 9.26
C LEU A 171 -10.70 -18.59 8.65
N GLY A 172 -9.94 -19.09 7.68
CA GLY A 172 -10.29 -20.28 6.90
C GLY A 172 -11.37 -20.05 5.83
N GLU A 173 -11.94 -18.84 5.72
CA GLU A 173 -12.90 -18.53 4.68
C GLU A 173 -12.21 -18.43 3.32
N ARG A 174 -12.77 -19.12 2.32
CA ARG A 174 -12.32 -19.04 0.94
C ARG A 174 -12.96 -17.86 0.24
N ILE A 175 -12.15 -16.88 -0.12
CA ILE A 175 -12.56 -15.66 -0.81
C ILE A 175 -12.22 -15.69 -2.31
N SER A 176 -11.31 -16.58 -2.71
CA SER A 176 -10.84 -16.73 -4.09
C SER A 176 -10.45 -18.18 -4.36
N SER A 177 -10.31 -18.52 -5.63
CA SER A 177 -9.76 -19.81 -6.08
C SER A 177 -8.27 -19.91 -5.78
N GLU A 178 -7.53 -18.81 -5.96
CA GLU A 178 -6.12 -18.97 -6.30
C GLU A 178 -5.19 -17.82 -5.85
N ILE A 179 -5.73 -16.75 -5.25
CA ILE A 179 -4.93 -15.57 -4.87
C ILE A 179 -4.10 -15.80 -3.59
N THR A 180 -2.84 -15.37 -3.59
CA THR A 180 -2.03 -15.28 -2.36
C THR A 180 -1.58 -13.85 -2.16
N VAL A 181 -1.78 -13.34 -0.94
CA VAL A 181 -1.45 -11.96 -0.55
C VAL A 181 -0.68 -11.98 0.77
N TYR A 182 0.46 -11.31 0.78
CA TYR A 182 1.29 -11.10 1.96
C TYR A 182 1.23 -9.66 2.43
N ASP A 183 1.41 -9.47 3.73
CA ASP A 183 1.96 -8.25 4.29
C ASP A 183 3.46 -8.46 4.53
N ASP A 184 4.32 -7.63 3.92
CA ASP A 184 5.78 -7.78 4.00
C ASP A 184 6.48 -6.48 4.45
N PRO A 185 6.46 -6.17 5.76
CA PRO A 185 7.07 -4.96 6.30
C PRO A 185 8.59 -4.91 6.10
N LEU A 186 9.23 -6.04 5.80
CA LEU A 186 10.69 -6.16 5.70
C LEU A 186 11.23 -5.92 4.28
N ASN A 187 10.36 -5.56 3.32
CA ASN A 187 10.80 -5.15 1.99
C ASN A 187 11.33 -3.71 2.01
N GLU A 188 12.66 -3.57 2.11
CA GLU A 188 13.40 -2.29 2.26
C GLU A 188 13.17 -1.28 1.14
N ASN A 189 12.71 -1.72 -0.04
CA ASN A 189 12.49 -0.86 -1.20
C ASN A 189 11.11 -0.21 -1.21
N LEU A 190 10.18 -0.66 -0.37
CA LEU A 190 8.82 -0.14 -0.33
C LEU A 190 8.65 0.85 0.83
N ILE A 191 7.76 1.83 0.66
CA ILE A 191 7.57 2.89 1.65
C ILE A 191 7.00 2.41 2.99
N GLY A 192 6.31 1.27 3.00
CA GLY A 192 5.84 0.63 4.22
C GLY A 192 6.93 -0.16 4.94
N PHE A 193 8.19 -0.15 4.48
CA PHE A 193 9.30 -0.79 5.16
C PHE A 193 9.34 -0.38 6.64
N SER A 194 9.41 -1.35 7.55
CA SER A 194 9.38 -1.12 8.99
C SER A 194 9.92 -2.35 9.69
N VAL A 195 10.88 -2.20 10.61
CA VAL A 195 11.47 -3.33 11.37
C VAL A 195 10.73 -3.63 12.68
N PHE A 196 9.92 -2.68 13.14
CA PHE A 196 8.98 -2.84 14.24
C PHE A 196 7.73 -2.00 13.98
N ASP A 197 6.61 -2.34 14.61
CA ASP A 197 5.35 -1.61 14.46
C ASP A 197 5.25 -0.43 15.44
N ASP A 198 4.18 0.35 15.37
CA ASP A 198 3.99 1.49 16.27
C ASP A 198 3.57 1.08 17.69
N GLU A 199 3.82 -0.16 18.13
CA GLU A 199 3.77 -0.60 19.54
C GLU A 199 5.13 -1.06 20.05
N GLY A 200 6.15 -1.13 19.18
CA GLY A 200 7.46 -1.71 19.50
C GLY A 200 7.54 -3.22 19.29
N VAL A 201 6.59 -3.81 18.56
CA VAL A 201 6.61 -5.23 18.21
C VAL A 201 7.41 -5.42 16.93
N ARG A 202 8.33 -6.39 16.89
CA ARG A 202 9.06 -6.72 15.66
C ARG A 202 8.09 -7.15 14.55
N THR A 203 8.25 -6.55 13.39
CA THR A 203 7.45 -6.88 12.21
C THR A 203 7.95 -8.17 11.56
N GLN A 204 7.03 -8.87 10.90
CA GLN A 204 7.33 -10.10 10.17
C GLN A 204 6.51 -10.14 8.89
N LYS A 205 7.02 -10.85 7.88
CA LYS A 205 6.24 -11.18 6.70
C LYS A 205 5.11 -12.15 7.07
N LYS A 206 3.87 -11.78 6.80
CA LYS A 206 2.68 -12.59 7.08
C LYS A 206 1.97 -12.97 5.79
N GLU A 207 1.64 -14.24 5.63
CA GLU A 207 0.72 -14.68 4.58
C GLU A 207 -0.71 -14.45 5.07
N ILE A 208 -1.33 -13.38 4.59
CA ILE A 208 -2.66 -12.95 5.04
C ILE A 208 -3.74 -13.76 4.33
N ILE A 209 -3.57 -13.99 3.03
CA ILE A 209 -4.40 -14.84 2.20
C ILE A 209 -3.48 -15.84 1.50
N GLY A 210 -3.74 -17.13 1.63
CA GLY A 210 -2.99 -18.19 0.95
C GLY A 210 -3.90 -19.04 0.09
N ASP A 211 -3.63 -19.11 -1.22
CA ASP A 211 -4.42 -19.84 -2.22
C ASP A 211 -5.94 -19.60 -2.09
N GLY A 212 -6.28 -18.33 -1.88
CA GLY A 212 -7.64 -17.82 -1.76
C GLY A 212 -8.30 -18.02 -0.40
N ILE A 213 -7.59 -18.53 0.60
CA ILE A 213 -8.08 -18.74 1.98
C ILE A 213 -7.50 -17.66 2.89
N VAL A 214 -8.34 -17.04 3.73
CA VAL A 214 -7.86 -16.11 4.77
C VAL A 214 -7.15 -16.89 5.88
N LEU A 215 -5.88 -16.59 6.11
CA LEU A 215 -5.03 -17.30 7.06
C LEU A 215 -4.74 -16.51 8.34
N GLU A 216 -4.73 -15.19 8.27
CA GLU A 216 -4.30 -14.33 9.38
C GLU A 216 -5.08 -13.00 9.40
N TYR A 217 -5.19 -12.41 10.59
CA TYR A 217 -5.70 -11.06 10.77
C TYR A 217 -4.58 -10.06 11.08
N LEU A 218 -4.79 -8.79 10.74
CA LEU A 218 -3.90 -7.71 11.13
C LEU A 218 -4.06 -7.47 12.65
N GLY A 219 -3.07 -7.87 13.44
CA GLY A 219 -3.15 -7.83 14.91
C GLY A 219 -2.24 -6.80 15.56
N THR A 220 -2.69 -6.27 16.69
CA THR A 220 -1.89 -5.44 17.61
C THR A 220 -1.74 -6.17 18.95
N LEU A 221 -1.01 -5.58 19.90
CA LEU A 221 -0.93 -6.07 21.27
C LEU A 221 -2.32 -6.18 21.93
N THR A 222 -3.27 -5.32 21.55
CA THR A 222 -4.61 -5.23 22.18
C THR A 222 -5.76 -5.77 21.34
N THR A 223 -5.55 -6.11 20.06
CA THR A 223 -6.62 -6.74 19.29
C THR A 223 -7.01 -8.10 19.88
N LYS A 224 -8.29 -8.45 19.77
CA LYS A 224 -8.75 -9.79 20.19
C LYS A 224 -8.27 -10.89 19.26
N ASN A 225 -8.06 -10.57 17.98
CA ASN A 225 -7.67 -11.51 16.95
C ASN A 225 -6.37 -11.07 16.26
N GLY A 226 -5.68 -12.02 15.63
CA GLY A 226 -4.44 -11.79 14.91
C GLY A 226 -3.21 -11.74 15.82
N SER A 227 -2.10 -12.23 15.27
CA SER A 227 -0.76 -12.06 15.85
C SER A 227 -0.34 -10.58 15.82
N PRO A 228 0.37 -10.06 16.85
CA PRO A 228 0.84 -8.68 16.88
C PRO A 228 1.88 -8.38 15.79
N GLY A 229 2.26 -7.11 15.59
CA GLY A 229 3.19 -6.68 14.54
C GLY A 229 2.53 -5.96 13.36
N ASN A 230 1.29 -5.48 13.52
CA ASN A 230 0.51 -4.73 12.54
C ASN A 230 -0.02 -3.40 13.12
N ALA A 231 0.61 -2.85 14.16
CA ALA A 231 0.12 -1.66 14.82
C ALA A 231 0.62 -0.36 14.14
N ARG A 232 -0.28 0.59 13.85
CA ARG A 232 0.09 1.90 13.30
C ARG A 232 -0.60 3.08 13.98
N GLY A 233 0.18 4.12 14.27
CA GLY A 233 -0.25 5.39 14.82
C GLY A 233 0.10 5.61 16.30
N VAL A 234 -0.15 6.85 16.77
CA VAL A 234 0.07 7.27 18.17
C VAL A 234 -0.80 6.48 19.15
N LEU A 235 -2.08 6.33 18.82
CA LEU A 235 -2.99 5.38 19.45
C LEU A 235 -3.22 4.27 18.42
N PRO A 236 -2.38 3.23 18.44
CA PRO A 236 -2.21 2.41 17.27
C PRO A 236 -3.43 1.56 17.00
N LEU A 237 -3.76 1.45 15.71
CA LEU A 237 -4.80 0.58 15.19
C LEU A 237 -4.19 -0.48 14.28
N PRO A 238 -4.89 -1.60 14.04
CA PRO A 238 -4.37 -2.64 13.17
C PRO A 238 -4.38 -2.19 11.71
N ASP A 239 -3.23 -2.31 11.06
CA ASP A 239 -3.00 -1.95 9.68
C ASP A 239 -1.85 -2.76 9.07
N TYR A 240 -1.78 -2.85 7.75
CA TYR A 240 -0.71 -3.58 7.07
C TYR A 240 0.46 -2.63 6.69
N PHE A 241 1.58 -3.19 6.25
CA PHE A 241 2.75 -2.43 5.85
C PHE A 241 2.95 -2.36 4.34
N ASN A 242 3.25 -3.51 3.74
CA ASN A 242 3.49 -3.61 2.30
C ASN A 242 2.68 -4.75 1.72
N LEU A 243 1.81 -4.44 0.76
CA LEU A 243 0.96 -5.41 0.12
C LEU A 243 1.72 -6.14 -1.00
N ILE A 244 1.96 -7.44 -0.84
CA ILE A 244 2.58 -8.27 -1.88
C ILE A 244 1.58 -9.29 -2.40
N VAL A 245 1.12 -9.10 -3.63
CA VAL A 245 0.27 -10.08 -4.31
C VAL A 245 1.19 -11.02 -5.10
N LYS A 246 1.09 -12.33 -4.82
CA LYS A 246 1.97 -13.33 -5.43
C LYS A 246 1.65 -13.48 -6.93
N PRO A 247 2.63 -13.36 -7.83
CA PRO A 247 2.43 -13.63 -9.25
C PRO A 247 2.23 -15.13 -9.51
N LYS A 248 1.72 -15.44 -10.71
CA LYS A 248 1.61 -16.82 -11.22
C LYS A 248 2.07 -16.91 -12.67
N ASP A 249 1.44 -17.75 -13.49
CA ASP A 249 2.04 -18.27 -14.70
C ASP A 249 1.54 -17.57 -15.97
N TRP A 250 0.45 -16.81 -15.91
CA TRP A 250 -0.09 -16.13 -17.09
C TRP A 250 0.89 -15.08 -17.61
N GLY A 251 1.13 -15.08 -18.92
CA GLY A 251 1.80 -13.94 -19.55
C GLY A 251 0.85 -12.77 -19.74
N PHE A 252 1.31 -11.53 -19.55
CA PHE A 252 0.46 -10.35 -19.79
C PHE A 252 -0.18 -10.33 -21.21
N GLN A 253 0.58 -10.68 -22.25
CA GLN A 253 0.06 -10.74 -23.62
C GLN A 253 -0.97 -11.85 -23.82
N GLU A 254 -0.75 -13.01 -23.19
CA GLU A 254 -1.68 -14.13 -23.19
C GLU A 254 -3.01 -13.75 -22.52
N LEU A 255 -2.91 -13.06 -21.38
CA LEU A 255 -4.06 -12.57 -20.61
C LEU A 255 -4.92 -11.59 -21.44
N ILE A 256 -4.29 -10.68 -22.20
CA ILE A 256 -5.01 -9.79 -23.14
C ILE A 256 -5.68 -10.59 -24.27
N GLN A 257 -4.94 -11.50 -24.91
CA GLN A 257 -5.42 -12.25 -26.07
C GLN A 257 -6.60 -13.18 -25.73
N ASP A 258 -6.56 -13.80 -24.56
CA ASP A 258 -7.63 -14.69 -24.06
C ASP A 258 -8.87 -13.89 -23.65
N THR A 259 -8.71 -12.65 -23.19
CA THR A 259 -9.82 -11.81 -22.73
C THR A 259 -10.52 -11.09 -23.88
N LYS A 260 -11.35 -11.82 -24.63
CA LYS A 260 -12.20 -11.25 -25.69
C LYS A 260 -13.31 -10.36 -25.09
N ASN A 261 -13.47 -9.15 -25.61
CA ASN A 261 -14.47 -8.15 -25.14
C ASN A 261 -14.34 -7.82 -23.63
N GLY A 262 -13.12 -7.83 -23.09
CA GLY A 262 -12.83 -7.42 -21.72
C GLY A 262 -12.50 -5.95 -21.57
N LEU A 263 -12.61 -5.45 -20.35
CA LEU A 263 -12.15 -4.12 -19.98
C LEU A 263 -10.79 -4.23 -19.29
N MET A 264 -9.87 -3.34 -19.61
CA MET A 264 -8.62 -3.16 -18.89
C MET A 264 -8.67 -1.88 -18.08
N VAL A 265 -8.37 -1.97 -16.80
CA VAL A 265 -8.25 -0.84 -15.87
C VAL A 265 -6.78 -0.50 -15.71
N LEU A 266 -6.43 0.75 -16.02
CA LEU A 266 -5.05 1.25 -16.05
C LEU A 266 -4.89 2.35 -14.99
N GLY A 267 -4.34 1.98 -13.83
CA GLY A 267 -4.23 2.86 -12.68
C GLY A 267 -5.58 3.19 -12.04
N VAL A 268 -5.51 3.76 -10.83
CA VAL A 268 -6.70 4.25 -10.13
C VAL A 268 -6.45 5.63 -9.55
N ILE A 269 -7.51 6.42 -9.45
CA ILE A 269 -7.48 7.73 -8.78
C ILE A 269 -7.74 7.54 -7.29
N ARG A 270 -8.71 6.68 -6.96
CA ARG A 270 -9.09 6.34 -5.59
C ARG A 270 -9.82 4.99 -5.56
N SER A 271 -9.98 4.45 -4.35
CA SER A 271 -10.79 3.27 -4.08
C SER A 271 -11.55 3.43 -2.78
N GLU A 272 -12.68 2.75 -2.64
CA GLU A 272 -13.49 2.78 -1.42
C GLU A 272 -14.32 1.51 -1.26
N ILE A 273 -14.85 1.29 -0.05
CA ILE A 273 -15.76 0.20 0.26
C ILE A 273 -17.19 0.75 0.32
N VAL A 274 -18.09 0.20 -0.50
CA VAL A 274 -19.53 0.47 -0.47
C VAL A 274 -20.25 -0.82 -0.11
N LYS A 275 -20.68 -0.93 1.16
CA LYS A 275 -21.26 -2.16 1.75
C LYS A 275 -20.28 -3.35 1.60
N ASN A 276 -20.67 -4.40 0.88
CA ASN A 276 -19.83 -5.58 0.59
C ASN A 276 -19.27 -5.53 -0.85
N SER A 277 -18.96 -4.34 -1.33
CA SER A 277 -18.38 -4.12 -2.66
C SER A 277 -17.24 -3.13 -2.57
N ILE A 278 -16.12 -3.49 -3.18
CA ILE A 278 -14.99 -2.59 -3.39
C ILE A 278 -15.26 -1.82 -4.69
N ARG A 279 -15.05 -0.51 -4.66
CA ARG A 279 -15.17 0.40 -5.80
C ARG A 279 -13.79 0.91 -6.16
N LEU A 280 -13.40 0.73 -7.41
CA LEU A 280 -12.20 1.32 -7.98
C LEU A 280 -12.64 2.45 -8.91
N PHE A 281 -11.98 3.61 -8.82
CA PHE A 281 -12.19 4.72 -9.74
C PHE A 281 -10.99 4.78 -10.70
N PRO A 282 -11.12 4.23 -11.93
CA PRO A 282 -10.00 4.13 -12.86
C PRO A 282 -9.38 5.47 -13.20
N ARG A 283 -8.06 5.51 -13.41
CA ARG A 283 -7.41 6.66 -14.04
C ARG A 283 -7.67 6.65 -15.54
N ASN A 284 -7.46 5.52 -16.18
CA ASN A 284 -7.84 5.27 -17.57
C ASN A 284 -8.47 3.87 -17.68
N SER A 285 -9.26 3.66 -18.73
CA SER A 285 -9.73 2.33 -19.08
C SER A 285 -9.74 2.08 -20.58
N MET A 286 -9.55 0.82 -20.96
CA MET A 286 -9.49 0.40 -22.36
C MET A 286 -10.35 -0.82 -22.60
N LEU A 287 -11.22 -0.78 -23.59
CA LEU A 287 -11.92 -1.96 -24.07
C LEU A 287 -10.99 -2.71 -25.02
N ILE A 288 -10.72 -3.99 -24.72
CA ILE A 288 -9.79 -4.81 -25.48
C ILE A 288 -10.28 -4.92 -26.94
N GLY A 289 -9.41 -4.56 -27.89
CA GLY A 289 -9.70 -4.54 -29.31
C GLY A 289 -10.50 -3.31 -29.81
N SER A 290 -10.96 -2.42 -28.92
CA SER A 290 -11.79 -1.26 -29.27
C SER A 290 -11.22 0.10 -28.82
N GLY A 291 -10.17 0.11 -28.00
CA GLY A 291 -9.47 1.33 -27.57
C GLY A 291 -10.00 1.93 -26.26
N GLY A 292 -9.66 3.19 -26.02
CA GLY A 292 -9.96 3.91 -24.77
C GLY A 292 -11.45 4.10 -24.53
N VAL A 293 -11.88 3.86 -23.29
CA VAL A 293 -13.28 4.05 -22.85
C VAL A 293 -13.33 4.75 -21.50
N ILE A 294 -14.35 5.55 -21.29
CA ILE A 294 -14.59 6.22 -20.00
C ILE A 294 -15.43 5.31 -19.12
N VAL A 295 -14.91 4.97 -17.95
CA VAL A 295 -15.64 4.26 -16.90
C VAL A 295 -15.52 5.04 -15.60
N ARG A 296 -16.66 5.35 -14.97
CA ARG A 296 -16.69 6.15 -13.74
C ARG A 296 -16.13 5.37 -12.56
N GLU A 297 -16.59 4.15 -12.38
CA GLU A 297 -16.15 3.26 -11.32
C GLU A 297 -16.32 1.80 -11.74
N ILE A 298 -15.50 0.92 -11.16
CA ILE A 298 -15.61 -0.52 -11.28
C ILE A 298 -16.13 -1.05 -9.95
N ALA A 299 -17.29 -1.68 -9.99
CA ALA A 299 -17.89 -2.33 -8.83
C ALA A 299 -17.49 -3.80 -8.75
N ILE A 300 -16.81 -4.14 -7.67
CA ILE A 300 -16.35 -5.49 -7.36
C ILE A 300 -16.98 -5.93 -6.03
N PRO A 301 -18.19 -6.51 -6.05
CA PRO A 301 -18.72 -7.23 -4.89
C PRO A 301 -17.70 -8.27 -4.38
N LEU A 302 -17.63 -8.50 -3.06
CA LEU A 302 -16.64 -9.44 -2.51
C LEU A 302 -16.78 -10.86 -3.09
N GLN A 303 -18.00 -11.27 -3.45
CA GLN A 303 -18.23 -12.57 -4.10
C GLN A 303 -17.60 -12.67 -5.50
N GLU A 304 -17.26 -11.55 -6.15
CA GLU A 304 -16.56 -11.57 -7.42
C GLU A 304 -15.09 -12.00 -7.29
N LEU A 305 -14.50 -11.92 -6.09
CA LEU A 305 -13.10 -12.35 -5.89
C LEU A 305 -12.90 -13.86 -6.18
N THR A 306 -13.97 -14.66 -6.12
CA THR A 306 -13.95 -16.07 -6.53
C THR A 306 -13.89 -16.27 -8.03
N THR A 307 -14.06 -15.19 -8.81
CA THR A 307 -13.97 -15.21 -10.27
C THR A 307 -12.59 -14.82 -10.78
N ILE A 308 -11.63 -14.57 -9.88
CA ILE A 308 -10.22 -14.43 -10.27
C ILE A 308 -9.76 -15.75 -10.89
N ASP A 309 -9.35 -15.69 -12.15
CA ASP A 309 -9.01 -16.88 -12.94
C ASP A 309 -7.70 -16.73 -13.73
N ALA A 310 -7.08 -15.55 -13.69
CA ALA A 310 -5.77 -15.29 -14.28
C ALA A 310 -4.99 -14.29 -13.43
N ILE A 311 -3.74 -14.64 -13.14
CA ILE A 311 -2.77 -13.82 -12.40
C ILE A 311 -1.45 -13.85 -13.18
N SER A 312 -0.96 -12.68 -13.55
CA SER A 312 0.24 -12.59 -14.40
C SER A 312 1.54 -12.90 -13.65
N LYS A 313 2.56 -13.29 -14.40
CA LYS A 313 3.95 -13.39 -13.93
C LYS A 313 4.60 -12.02 -13.73
N GLU A 314 4.22 -11.05 -14.57
CA GLU A 314 4.74 -9.69 -14.50
C GLU A 314 4.16 -8.98 -13.28
N VAL A 315 5.03 -8.29 -12.54
CA VAL A 315 4.66 -7.48 -11.37
C VAL A 315 5.20 -6.07 -11.50
N LYS A 316 4.58 -5.13 -10.80
CA LYS A 316 5.12 -3.77 -10.60
C LYS A 316 5.10 -3.39 -9.14
N SER A 317 6.09 -2.61 -8.73
CA SER A 317 6.01 -1.83 -7.49
C SER A 317 4.97 -0.73 -7.65
N VAL A 318 4.15 -0.53 -6.62
CA VAL A 318 3.02 0.40 -6.63
C VAL A 318 3.03 1.26 -5.37
N TYR A 319 2.73 2.54 -5.56
CA TYR A 319 2.38 3.46 -4.48
C TYR A 319 0.87 3.40 -4.29
N ILE A 320 0.41 3.01 -3.09
CA ILE A 320 -1.02 2.91 -2.77
C ILE A 320 -1.47 4.20 -2.06
N ASP A 321 -0.77 4.55 -0.99
CA ASP A 321 -0.92 5.81 -0.25
C ASP A 321 0.38 6.15 0.50
N ASP A 322 0.38 7.19 1.33
CA ASP A 322 1.58 7.65 2.05
C ASP A 322 2.17 6.65 3.07
N TYR A 323 1.40 5.65 3.47
CA TYR A 323 1.77 4.64 4.47
C TYR A 323 1.98 3.25 3.86
N HIS A 324 1.38 2.98 2.69
CA HIS A 324 1.32 1.66 2.08
C HIS A 324 2.01 1.61 0.71
N GLY A 325 3.04 0.76 0.63
CA GLY A 325 3.60 0.32 -0.64
C GLY A 325 3.03 -1.05 -1.05
N GLY A 326 3.33 -1.47 -2.28
CA GLY A 326 3.02 -2.83 -2.68
C GLY A 326 3.75 -3.31 -3.92
N ILE A 327 3.62 -4.61 -4.18
CA ILE A 327 4.01 -5.24 -5.43
C ILE A 327 2.82 -6.09 -5.87
N ALA A 328 2.37 -5.88 -7.10
CA ALA A 328 1.19 -6.57 -7.61
C ALA A 328 1.35 -6.99 -9.09
N PRO A 329 0.70 -8.10 -9.48
CA PRO A 329 0.56 -8.50 -10.87
C PRO A 329 -0.70 -7.89 -11.52
N PHE A 330 -0.85 -8.12 -12.81
CA PHE A 330 -2.16 -8.03 -13.46
C PHE A 330 -3.03 -9.19 -12.99
N ILE A 331 -4.31 -8.93 -12.75
CA ILE A 331 -5.29 -9.99 -12.48
C ILE A 331 -6.51 -9.83 -13.38
N ARG A 332 -7.18 -10.95 -13.70
CA ARG A 332 -8.50 -10.94 -14.35
C ARG A 332 -9.56 -11.43 -13.39
N LEU A 333 -10.70 -10.74 -13.35
CA LEU A 333 -11.90 -11.17 -12.65
C LEU A 333 -13.16 -10.65 -13.34
N LYS A 334 -14.33 -11.09 -12.88
CA LYS A 334 -15.59 -10.46 -13.27
C LYS A 334 -15.86 -9.23 -12.41
N ALA A 335 -16.32 -8.16 -13.04
CA ALA A 335 -16.75 -6.96 -12.34
C ALA A 335 -17.84 -6.22 -13.11
N ARG A 336 -18.42 -5.19 -12.50
CA ARG A 336 -19.44 -4.34 -13.13
C ARG A 336 -18.89 -2.93 -13.34
N PRO A 337 -18.54 -2.55 -14.58
CA PRO A 337 -18.28 -1.16 -14.91
C PRO A 337 -19.55 -0.33 -14.73
N ILE A 338 -19.43 0.84 -14.12
CA ILE A 338 -20.52 1.81 -14.01
C ILE A 338 -20.09 3.04 -14.78
N VAL A 339 -20.96 3.45 -15.69
CA VAL A 339 -20.76 4.60 -16.58
C VAL A 339 -21.70 5.73 -16.18
N TYR A 340 -21.43 6.92 -16.73
CA TYR A 340 -22.26 8.10 -16.51
C TYR A 340 -23.63 7.99 -17.19
#